data_AF-A0A3C0R324-F1
#
_entry.id   AF-A0A3C0R324-F1
#
_cell.length_a   1.000
_cell.length_b   1.000
_cell.length_c   1.000
_cell.angle_alpha   90.00
_cell.angle_beta   90.00
_cell.angle_gamma   90.00
#
_symmetry.space_group_name_H-M   'P 1'
#
loop_
_entity.id
_entity.type
_entity.pdbx_description
1 polymer ?
#
loop_
_entity_poly.entity_id
_entity_poly.type
_entity_poly.pdbx_seq_one_letter_code
_entity_poly.pdbx_strand_id
1 'polypeptide(L)'
;GIAVSGADSNRVYAIIEAKEGGLYRSDDAGQHWSRINEDGRFRQRAWYFSKVYADPKSADTVYLLNTGAFRSVDGGKTFNLLPARHGDHHG
;
A
#
# COMPACT_ATOMS: atom_id res chain seq x y z
N GLY A 1 2.13 -2.84 -7.53
CA GLY A 1 0.71 -2.48 -7.68
C GLY A 1 0.54 -0.98 -7.57
N ILE A 2 -0.57 -0.44 -8.06
CA ILE A 2 -0.90 0.99 -8.00
C ILE A 2 -2.39 1.16 -7.64
N ALA A 3 -2.72 2.19 -6.85
CA ALA A 3 -4.10 2.53 -6.50
C ALA A 3 -4.25 4.04 -6.37
N VAL A 4 -5.32 4.59 -6.95
CA VAL A 4 -5.78 5.97 -6.72
C VAL A 4 -6.80 5.96 -5.59
N SER A 5 -6.73 6.92 -4.66
CA SER A 5 -7.75 7.03 -3.63
C SER A 5 -9.10 7.44 -4.23
N GLY A 6 -10.17 6.74 -3.86
CA GLY A 6 -11.53 7.14 -4.22
C GLY A 6 -12.02 8.38 -3.47
N ALA A 7 -11.36 8.74 -2.36
CA ALA A 7 -11.70 9.92 -1.55
C ALA A 7 -10.98 11.19 -2.01
N ASP A 8 -9.82 11.04 -2.66
CA ASP A 8 -9.01 12.14 -3.22
C ASP A 8 -8.20 11.64 -4.42
N SER A 9 -8.56 12.08 -5.62
CA SER A 9 -7.89 11.64 -6.86
C SER A 9 -6.44 12.13 -6.99
N ASN A 10 -6.01 13.13 -6.20
CA ASN A 10 -4.61 13.53 -6.16
C ASN A 10 -3.75 12.54 -5.38
N ARG A 11 -4.35 11.75 -4.49
CA ARG A 11 -3.63 10.76 -3.69
C ARG A 11 -3.51 9.43 -4.43
N VAL A 12 -2.27 9.06 -4.74
CA VAL A 12 -1.95 7.81 -5.44
C VAL A 12 -0.91 7.04 -4.64
N TYR A 13 -1.11 5.72 -4.50
CA TYR A 13 -0.18 4.81 -3.87
C TYR A 13 0.40 3.84 -4.88
N ALA A 14 1.69 3.55 -4.76
CA ALA A 14 2.38 2.53 -5.56
C ALA A 14 3.28 1.68 -4.68
N ILE A 15 3.20 0.36 -4.84
CA ILE A 15 4.15 -0.57 -4.21
C ILE A 15 5.12 -1.08 -5.27
N ILE A 16 6.41 -0.84 -5.02
CA ILE A 16 7.51 -1.05 -5.98
C ILE A 16 8.49 -2.08 -5.43
N GLU A 17 8.76 -3.13 -6.22
CA GLU A 17 9.83 -4.09 -5.96
C GLU A 17 11.15 -3.58 -6.54
N ALA A 18 12.08 -3.23 -5.66
CA ALA A 18 13.44 -2.87 -6.00
C ALA A 18 14.33 -3.08 -4.75
N LYS A 19 15.67 -3.03 -4.92
CA LYS A 19 16.62 -3.06 -3.80
C LYS A 19 16.29 -1.99 -2.75
N GLU A 20 15.93 -0.79 -3.20
CA GLU A 20 15.45 0.32 -2.38
C GLU A 20 13.94 0.58 -2.58
N GLY A 21 13.19 -0.48 -2.87
CA GLY A 21 11.74 -0.42 -3.10
C GLY A 21 10.93 -0.19 -1.82
N GLY A 22 9.62 -0.07 -1.95
CA GLY A 22 8.75 0.26 -0.82
C GLY A 22 7.34 0.66 -1.26
N LEU A 23 6.59 1.21 -0.31
CA LEU A 23 5.37 1.94 -0.60
C LEU A 23 5.73 3.39 -0.90
N TYR A 24 5.26 3.87 -2.04
CA TYR A 24 5.36 5.24 -2.48
C TYR A 24 3.99 5.88 -2.50
N ARG A 25 3.95 7.18 -2.22
CA ARG A 25 2.75 7.99 -2.31
C ARG A 25 3.03 9.26 -3.10
N SER A 26 2.09 9.61 -3.96
CA SER A 26 1.96 10.93 -4.56
C SER A 26 0.76 11.63 -3.96
N ASP A 27 0.88 12.93 -3.77
CA ASP A 27 -0.17 13.84 -3.28
C ASP A 27 -0.57 14.86 -4.37
N ASP A 28 -0.14 14.63 -5.62
CA ASP A 28 -0.31 15.54 -6.76
C ASP A 28 -0.60 14.79 -8.08
N ALA A 29 -1.40 13.73 -7.98
CA ALA A 29 -1.86 12.90 -9.09
C ALA A 29 -0.74 12.20 -9.88
N GLY A 30 0.38 11.91 -9.21
CA GLY A 30 1.51 11.15 -9.76
C GLY A 30 2.64 11.99 -10.34
N GLN A 31 2.61 13.31 -10.16
CA GLN A 31 3.69 14.19 -10.64
C GLN A 31 4.96 14.04 -9.80
N HIS A 32 4.82 13.99 -8.47
CA HIS A 32 5.91 13.75 -7.54
C HIS A 32 5.58 12.60 -6.59
N TRP A 33 6.61 11.85 -6.20
CA TRP A 33 6.47 10.65 -5.37
C TRP A 33 7.42 10.68 -4.19
N SER A 34 6.91 10.32 -3.02
CA SER A 34 7.70 10.09 -1.81
C SER A 34 7.67 8.61 -1.44
N ARG A 35 8.84 8.03 -1.10
CA ARG A 35 8.91 6.72 -0.45
C ARG A 35 8.48 6.89 1.00
N ILE A 36 7.29 6.40 1.34
CA ILE A 36 6.68 6.62 2.65
C ILE A 36 6.87 5.44 3.62
N ASN A 37 7.18 4.25 3.10
CA ASN A 37 7.44 3.07 3.92
C ASN A 37 8.34 2.07 3.19
N GLU A 38 9.32 1.51 3.90
CA GLU A 38 10.32 0.59 3.36
C GLU A 38 10.20 -0.86 3.83
N ASP A 39 9.19 -1.16 4.65
CA ASP A 39 9.00 -2.46 5.27
C ASP A 39 8.95 -3.58 4.22
N GLY A 40 9.87 -4.53 4.37
CA GLY A 40 10.03 -5.64 3.45
C GLY A 40 8.87 -6.63 3.47
N ARG A 41 8.05 -6.65 4.53
CA ARG A 41 6.89 -7.56 4.66
C ARG A 41 5.88 -7.40 3.54
N PHE A 42 5.80 -6.21 2.93
CA PHE A 42 4.81 -5.93 1.89
C PHE A 42 5.23 -6.38 0.49
N ARG A 43 6.52 -6.68 0.28
CA ARG A 43 7.11 -6.92 -1.05
C ARG A 43 7.67 -8.32 -1.22
N GLN A 44 7.39 -9.22 -0.28
CA GLN A 44 7.74 -10.63 -0.43
C GLN A 44 7.01 -11.20 -1.65
N ARG A 45 7.74 -11.93 -2.51
CA ARG A 45 7.18 -12.57 -3.72
C ARG A 45 6.33 -11.58 -4.52
N ALA A 46 6.91 -10.44 -4.86
CA ALA A 46 6.16 -9.25 -5.26
C ALA A 46 5.29 -9.44 -6.51
N TRP A 47 5.68 -10.31 -7.44
CA TRP A 47 4.84 -10.74 -8.58
C TRP A 47 3.47 -11.31 -8.17
N TYR A 48 3.36 -11.85 -6.95
CA TYR A 48 2.14 -12.45 -6.41
C TYR A 48 1.39 -11.51 -5.46
N PHE A 49 2.12 -10.83 -4.55
CA PHE A 49 1.49 -10.09 -3.43
C PHE A 49 1.49 -8.56 -3.55
N SER A 50 2.09 -7.94 -4.58
CA SER A 50 2.22 -6.46 -4.66
C SER A 50 0.91 -5.73 -4.99
N LYS A 51 -0.13 -5.95 -4.17
CA LYS A 51 -1.45 -5.34 -4.23
C LYS A 51 -1.54 -4.25 -3.18
N VAL A 52 -2.01 -3.09 -3.63
CA VAL A 52 -2.30 -1.94 -2.78
C VAL A 52 -3.74 -1.53 -3.04
N TYR A 53 -4.49 -1.25 -1.98
CA TYR A 53 -5.88 -0.84 -2.06
C TYR A 53 -6.07 0.42 -1.23
N ALA A 54 -6.52 1.50 -1.86
CA ALA A 54 -6.87 2.74 -1.17
C ALA A 54 -8.34 2.70 -0.74
N ASP A 55 -8.64 3.19 0.46
CA ASP A 55 -10.02 3.29 0.93
C ASP A 55 -10.78 4.35 0.09
N PRO A 56 -11.98 4.05 -0.42
CA PRO A 56 -12.74 4.99 -1.24
C PRO A 56 -13.33 6.17 -0.44
N LYS A 57 -13.33 6.11 0.89
CA LYS A 57 -13.91 7.12 1.78
C LYS A 57 -12.87 7.83 2.65
N SER A 58 -11.61 7.39 2.65
CA SER A 58 -10.54 7.98 3.45
C SER A 58 -9.24 8.00 2.65
N ALA A 59 -8.74 9.20 2.34
CA ALA A 59 -7.49 9.38 1.60
C ALA A 59 -6.27 8.76 2.32
N ASP A 60 -6.29 8.72 3.65
CA ASP A 60 -5.19 8.22 4.49
C ASP A 60 -5.30 6.73 4.84
N THR A 61 -6.42 6.07 4.54
CA THR A 61 -6.57 4.64 4.79
C THR A 61 -6.12 3.85 3.56
N VAL A 62 -5.13 2.97 3.75
CA VAL A 62 -4.57 2.13 2.69
C VAL A 62 -4.28 0.73 3.22
N TYR A 63 -4.50 -0.26 2.37
CA TYR A 63 -4.31 -1.67 2.69
C TYR A 63 -3.25 -2.28 1.78
N LEU A 64 -2.41 -3.12 2.36
CA LEU A 64 -1.43 -3.94 1.64
C LEU A 64 -1.70 -5.40 1.96
N LEU A 65 -1.77 -6.24 0.94
CA LEU A 65 -2.02 -7.66 1.08
C LEU A 65 -0.72 -8.45 0.81
N ASN A 66 -0.43 -9.42 1.66
CA ASN A 66 0.66 -10.39 1.52
C ASN A 66 0.27 -11.65 2.32
N THR A 67 1.24 -12.40 2.85
CA THR A 67 1.03 -13.38 3.93
C THR A 67 0.33 -12.79 5.17
N GLY A 68 0.25 -11.45 5.27
CA GLY A 68 -0.67 -10.74 6.15
C GLY A 68 -1.53 -9.72 5.40
N ALA A 69 -2.70 -9.40 5.96
CA ALA A 69 -3.47 -8.23 5.55
C ALA A 69 -3.09 -7.05 6.45
N PHE A 70 -2.56 -5.99 5.87
CA PHE A 70 -2.07 -4.83 6.62
C PHE A 70 -2.93 -3.62 6.34
N ARG A 71 -3.20 -2.82 7.38
CA ARG A 71 -3.96 -1.56 7.28
C ARG A 71 -3.16 -0.40 7.88
N SER A 72 -3.07 0.67 7.12
CA SER A 72 -2.64 1.98 7.58
C SER A 72 -3.84 2.93 7.61
N VAL A 73 -3.80 3.89 8.53
CA VAL A 73 -4.76 5.01 8.65
C VAL A 73 -4.05 6.37 8.67
N ASP A 74 -2.76 6.39 8.35
CA ASP A 74 -1.88 7.58 8.40
C ASP A 74 -1.19 7.84 7.05
N GLY A 75 -1.84 7.41 5.98
CA GLY A 75 -1.39 7.60 4.62
C GLY A 75 -0.21 6.70 4.25
N GLY A 76 -0.14 5.50 4.84
CA GLY A 76 0.83 4.46 4.55
C GLY A 76 2.15 4.56 5.32
N LYS A 77 2.23 5.39 6.37
CA LYS A 77 3.46 5.53 7.18
C LYS A 77 3.61 4.36 8.15
N THR A 78 2.54 4.00 8.86
CA THR A 78 2.51 2.86 9.79
C THR A 78 1.39 1.89 9.44
N PHE A 79 1.60 0.61 9.76
CA PHE A 79 0.65 -0.46 9.44
C PHE A 79 0.42 -1.37 10.63
N ASN A 80 -0.85 -1.69 10.86
CA ASN A 80 -1.28 -2.74 11.76
C ASN A 80 -1.60 -4.01 10.96
N LEU A 81 -1.19 -5.17 11.49
CA LEU A 81 -1.64 -6.45 10.97
C LEU A 81 -3.10 -6.67 11.36
N LEU A 82 -3.93 -6.98 10.38
CA LEU A 82 -5.32 -7.33 10.61
C LEU A 82 -5.44 -8.83 10.96
N PRO A 83 -6.34 -9.20 11.89
CA PRO A 83 -6.63 -10.59 12.15
C PRO A 83 -7.23 -11.23 10.90
N ALA A 84 -6.64 -12.36 10.49
CA ALA A 84 -7.06 -13.12 9.33
C ALA A 84 -7.17 -14.60 9.67
N ARG A 85 -8.13 -15.28 9.04
CA ARG A 85 -8.30 -16.74 9.16
C ARG A 85 -7.43 -17.51 8.17
N HIS A 86 -6.88 -16.84 7.15
CA HIS A 86 -6.03 -17.43 6.12
C HIS A 86 -4.59 -16.93 6.21
N GLY A 87 -3.64 -17.76 5.76
CA GLY A 87 -2.20 -17.51 5.89
C GLY A 87 -1.63 -16.55 4.84
N ASP A 88 -2.43 -16.19 3.83
CA ASP A 88 -2.08 -15.19 2.83
C ASP A 88 -3.32 -14.53 2.22
N HIS A 89 -3.10 -13.37 1.60
CA HIS A 89 -4.12 -12.50 1.05
C HIS A 89 -3.62 -11.97 -0.29
N HIS A 90 -4.37 -12.23 -1.35
CA HIS A 90 -3.93 -11.92 -2.71
C HIS A 90 -4.98 -11.17 -3.55
N GLY A 91 -6.20 -10.99 -3.01
CA GLY A 91 -7.32 -10.33 -3.71
C GLY A 91 -7.96 -11.21 -4.77
#